data_AF-A0A804KLX8-F1
#
_entry.id   AF-A0A804KLX8-F1
#
_cell.length_a   1.000
_cell.length_b   1.000
_cell.length_c   1.000
_cell.angle_alpha   90.00
_cell.angle_beta   90.00
_cell.angle_gamma   90.00
#
_symmetry.space_group_name_H-M   'P 1'
#
loop_
_entity.id
_entity.type
_entity.pdbx_description
1 polymer ?
#
loop_
_entity_poly.entity_id
_entity_poly.type
_entity_poly.pdbx_seq_one_letter_code
_entity_poly.pdbx_strand_id
1 'polypeptide(L)'
;MASTDNIQQLTLEEEEEAGARALQLVSSCVLPFTLKAAIELRLLDIIVEAGPDASLSPVEIAARMPTKNPQAATTVDRILRLLAANRVVSCSTVHTGTDGHPLRRYGAAPICKYLTKNEDGVSLADMALVHQDKVFVDAWYYLKDSVLEGVVPLNSAYGMPMFDYIGTDPRLNKVFNAGMRGHSSVIINNLLRVYGGFDDVEMLVDVGGNDGATLQMITSRHTHIKGINYDLPHVISGARPLTGVKHVHGNMFETVPSGDAVFLKVRTSHPFWLNIR
;
A
#
# COMPACT_ATOMS: atom_id res chain seq x y z
N MET A 1 28.98 26.31 17.23
CA MET A 1 27.78 26.11 18.08
C MET A 1 26.98 27.40 18.00
N ALA A 2 25.93 27.43 17.17
CA ALA A 2 25.00 28.56 17.18
C ALA A 2 24.13 28.42 18.43
N SER A 3 24.03 29.49 19.21
CA SER A 3 23.27 29.51 20.47
C SER A 3 21.82 29.16 20.20
N THR A 4 21.25 28.28 21.02
CA THR A 4 19.81 27.93 21.04
C THR A 4 18.92 29.07 21.53
N ASP A 5 19.47 30.25 21.77
CA ASP A 5 18.77 31.42 22.36
C ASP A 5 17.78 32.12 21.43
N ASN A 6 17.41 31.50 20.30
CA ASN A 6 16.40 32.03 19.38
C ASN A 6 15.23 31.07 19.15
N ILE A 7 15.01 30.13 20.10
CA ILE A 7 13.77 29.37 20.17
C ILE A 7 12.78 30.26 20.94
N GLN A 8 11.66 30.59 20.28
CA GLN A 8 10.49 31.25 20.88
C GLN A 8 10.25 30.71 22.30
N GLN A 9 10.02 31.58 23.29
CA GLN A 9 9.58 31.12 24.62
C GLN A 9 8.25 30.39 24.46
N LEU A 10 8.31 29.06 24.45
CA LEU A 10 7.15 28.18 24.41
C LEU A 10 6.47 28.18 25.78
N THR A 11 5.16 28.05 25.78
CA THR A 11 4.41 27.68 26.99
C THR A 11 4.71 26.22 27.37
N LEU A 12 4.47 25.85 28.63
CA LEU A 12 4.67 24.46 29.09
C LEU A 12 3.87 23.44 28.26
N GLU A 13 2.66 23.79 27.86
CA GLU A 13 1.80 22.93 27.03
C GLU A 13 2.41 22.72 25.63
N GLU A 14 2.93 23.79 25.01
CA GLU A 14 3.61 23.71 23.72
C GLU A 14 4.91 22.90 23.81
N GLU A 15 5.66 23.00 24.91
CA GLU A 15 6.85 22.19 25.15
C GLU A 15 6.52 20.69 25.28
N GLU A 16 5.46 20.36 26.03
CA GLU A 16 4.99 18.98 26.20
C GLU A 16 4.50 18.38 24.87
N GLU A 17 3.72 19.13 24.09
CA GLU A 17 3.23 18.69 22.77
C GLU A 17 4.40 18.50 21.78
N ALA A 18 5.32 19.46 21.72
CA ALA A 18 6.52 19.37 20.88
C ALA A 18 7.39 18.16 21.27
N GLY A 19 7.58 17.94 22.57
CA GLY A 19 8.31 16.78 23.09
C GLY A 19 7.66 15.45 22.72
N ALA A 20 6.34 15.34 22.90
CA ALA A 20 5.57 14.14 22.54
C ALA A 20 5.63 13.89 21.02
N ARG A 21 5.52 14.93 20.21
CA ARG A 21 5.59 14.82 18.75
C ARG A 21 6.99 14.40 18.29
N ALA A 22 8.04 14.96 18.87
CA ALA A 22 9.42 14.55 18.59
C ALA A 22 9.65 13.07 18.93
N LEU A 23 9.15 12.61 20.08
CA LEU A 23 9.24 11.21 20.49
C LEU A 23 8.51 10.27 19.53
N GLN A 24 7.34 10.70 19.03
CA GLN A 24 6.60 9.96 18.01
C GLN A 24 7.39 9.84 16.70
N LEU A 25 8.07 10.91 16.27
CA LEU A 25 8.86 10.92 15.03
C LEU A 25 10.09 10.02 15.11
N VAL A 26 10.86 10.06 16.20
CA VAL A 26 12.07 9.23 16.36
C VAL A 26 11.76 7.74 16.45
N SER A 27 10.52 7.38 16.83
CA SER A 27 10.02 6.01 16.89
C SER A 27 9.06 5.67 15.74
N SER A 28 8.97 6.51 14.71
CA SER A 28 7.95 6.41 13.66
C SER A 28 8.02 5.13 12.84
N CYS A 29 9.18 4.47 12.79
CA CYS A 29 9.34 3.18 12.10
C CYS A 29 8.54 2.04 12.76
N VAL A 30 8.24 2.14 14.06
CA VAL A 30 7.57 1.06 14.80
C VAL A 30 6.19 0.75 14.23
N LEU A 31 5.40 1.77 13.87
CA LEU A 31 4.07 1.59 13.32
C LEU A 31 4.04 0.83 11.97
N PRO A 32 4.74 1.27 10.90
CA PRO A 32 4.71 0.59 9.62
C PRO A 32 5.28 -0.84 9.69
N PHE A 33 6.35 -1.08 10.46
CA PHE A 33 6.87 -2.44 10.63
C PHE A 33 5.96 -3.34 11.46
N THR A 34 5.26 -2.80 12.46
CA THR A 34 4.23 -3.55 13.20
C THR A 34 3.03 -3.88 12.31
N LEU A 35 2.62 -2.94 11.45
CA LEU A 35 1.56 -3.17 10.47
C LEU A 35 1.97 -4.26 9.47
N LYS A 36 3.19 -4.23 8.94
CA LYS A 36 3.73 -5.32 8.10
C LYS A 36 3.62 -6.66 8.79
N ALA A 37 4.09 -6.78 10.04
CA ALA A 37 4.00 -8.04 10.78
C ALA A 37 2.54 -8.49 10.99
N ALA A 38 1.63 -7.56 11.28
CA ALA A 38 0.21 -7.87 11.42
C ALA A 38 -0.43 -8.38 10.12
N ILE A 39 -0.01 -7.84 8.96
CA ILE A 39 -0.44 -8.29 7.63
C ILE A 39 0.12 -9.70 7.36
N GLU A 40 1.41 -9.93 7.57
CA GLU A 40 2.06 -11.24 7.35
C GLU A 40 1.47 -12.34 8.24
N LEU A 41 1.09 -11.98 9.47
CA LEU A 41 0.40 -12.87 10.42
C LEU A 41 -1.11 -12.99 10.18
N ARG A 42 -1.66 -12.28 9.18
CA ARG A 42 -3.09 -12.24 8.85
C ARG A 42 -4.00 -11.79 10.00
N LEU A 43 -3.49 -10.96 10.92
CA LEU A 43 -4.26 -10.52 12.08
C LEU A 43 -5.49 -9.71 11.68
N LEU A 44 -5.35 -8.85 10.67
CA LEU A 44 -6.45 -8.03 10.16
C LEU A 44 -7.51 -8.88 9.47
N ASP A 45 -7.10 -9.88 8.66
CA ASP A 45 -8.02 -10.83 8.03
C ASP A 45 -8.81 -11.60 9.10
N ILE A 46 -8.14 -12.14 10.12
CA ILE A 46 -8.78 -12.89 11.21
C ILE A 46 -9.87 -12.05 11.91
N ILE A 47 -9.60 -10.77 12.14
CA ILE A 47 -10.54 -9.84 12.76
C ILE A 47 -11.73 -9.56 11.83
N VAL A 48 -11.48 -9.29 10.54
CA VAL A 48 -12.53 -9.01 9.55
C VAL A 48 -13.41 -10.24 9.29
N GLU A 49 -12.81 -11.43 9.20
CA GLU A 49 -13.50 -12.72 9.02
C GLU A 49 -14.42 -13.07 10.20
N ALA A 50 -14.21 -12.48 11.38
CA ALA A 50 -15.09 -12.69 12.54
C ALA A 50 -16.45 -11.98 12.41
N GLY A 51 -16.57 -11.00 11.51
CA GLY A 51 -17.79 -10.25 11.25
C GLY A 51 -17.74 -8.78 11.73
N PRO A 52 -18.63 -7.92 11.22
CA PRO A 52 -18.56 -6.46 11.38
C PRO A 52 -18.68 -5.98 12.83
N ASP A 53 -19.48 -6.67 13.66
CA ASP A 53 -19.69 -6.32 15.07
C ASP A 53 -18.90 -7.23 16.04
N ALA A 54 -18.07 -8.12 15.49
CA ALA A 54 -17.27 -9.02 16.29
C ALA A 54 -16.06 -8.30 16.90
N SER A 55 -15.75 -8.68 18.13
CA SER A 55 -14.47 -8.35 18.76
C SER A 55 -13.84 -9.63 19.28
N LEU A 56 -12.54 -9.81 19.08
CA LEU A 56 -11.80 -11.00 19.49
C LEU A 56 -10.74 -10.64 20.54
N SER A 57 -10.58 -11.50 21.53
CA SER A 57 -9.43 -11.46 22.43
C SER A 57 -8.15 -11.90 21.71
N PRO A 58 -6.97 -11.51 22.20
CA PRO A 58 -5.69 -11.98 21.67
C PRO A 58 -5.54 -13.51 21.66
N VAL A 59 -6.17 -14.21 22.62
CA VAL A 59 -6.17 -15.68 22.70
C VAL A 59 -6.99 -16.29 21.55
N GLU A 60 -8.19 -15.75 21.29
CA GLU A 60 -9.03 -16.19 20.18
C GLU A 60 -8.36 -15.94 18.82
N ILE A 61 -7.64 -14.81 18.67
CA ILE A 61 -6.87 -14.51 17.46
C ILE A 61 -5.69 -15.47 17.32
N ALA A 62 -4.90 -15.65 18.38
CA ALA A 62 -3.73 -16.54 18.37
C ALA A 62 -4.10 -18.01 18.09
N ALA A 63 -5.27 -18.46 18.56
CA ALA A 63 -5.79 -19.80 18.29
C ALA A 63 -6.08 -20.07 16.80
N ARG A 64 -6.29 -19.02 16.00
CA ARG A 64 -6.51 -19.11 14.54
C ARG A 64 -5.20 -18.99 13.74
N MET A 65 -4.08 -18.75 14.40
CA MET A 65 -2.77 -18.66 13.77
C MET A 65 -2.05 -20.02 13.77
N PRO A 66 -1.24 -20.35 12.76
CA PRO A 66 -0.45 -21.57 12.72
C PRO A 66 0.79 -21.46 13.65
N THR A 67 0.58 -21.32 14.96
CA THR A 67 1.64 -21.09 15.95
C THR A 67 1.66 -22.16 17.04
N LYS A 68 2.86 -22.48 17.52
CA LYS A 68 3.10 -23.30 18.72
C LYS A 68 3.65 -22.48 19.89
N ASN A 69 3.79 -21.16 19.72
CA ASN A 69 4.37 -20.28 20.73
C ASN A 69 3.34 -20.02 21.85
N PRO A 70 3.60 -20.44 23.11
CA PRO A 70 2.68 -20.21 24.21
C PRO A 70 2.48 -18.73 24.53
N GLN A 71 3.40 -17.86 24.10
CA GLN A 71 3.33 -16.40 24.29
C GLN A 71 2.73 -15.65 23.09
N ALA A 72 2.18 -16.37 22.09
CA ALA A 72 1.64 -15.74 20.89
C ALA A 72 0.54 -14.73 21.21
N ALA A 73 -0.39 -15.07 22.10
CA ALA A 73 -1.47 -14.17 22.51
C ALA A 73 -0.95 -12.86 23.12
N THR A 74 0.07 -12.93 23.98
CA THR A 74 0.71 -11.75 24.60
C THR A 74 1.36 -10.84 23.54
N THR A 75 2.05 -11.42 22.55
CA THR A 75 2.66 -10.64 21.47
C THR A 75 1.60 -10.05 20.54
N VAL A 76 0.56 -10.80 20.19
CA VAL A 76 -0.58 -10.33 19.38
C VAL A 76 -1.27 -9.15 20.06
N ASP A 77 -1.50 -9.23 21.37
CA ASP A 77 -2.07 -8.13 22.16
C ASP A 77 -1.24 -6.85 22.05
N ARG A 78 0.10 -6.95 22.17
CA ARG A 78 1.00 -5.79 22.06
C ARG A 78 0.98 -5.17 20.66
N ILE A 79 0.97 -6.00 19.61
CA ILE A 79 0.85 -5.57 18.22
C ILE A 79 -0.49 -4.82 18.02
N LEU A 80 -1.60 -5.47 18.37
CA LEU A 80 -2.93 -4.92 18.15
C LEU A 80 -3.19 -3.68 19.01
N ARG A 81 -2.59 -3.57 20.20
CA ARG A 81 -2.66 -2.36 21.03
C ARG A 81 -2.01 -1.16 20.34
N LEU A 82 -0.84 -1.33 19.71
CA LEU A 82 -0.22 -0.25 18.93
C LEU A 82 -1.11 0.13 17.73
N LEU A 83 -1.64 -0.87 17.02
CA LEU A 83 -2.53 -0.64 15.88
C LEU A 83 -3.83 0.06 16.30
N ALA A 84 -4.40 -0.29 17.46
CA ALA A 84 -5.57 0.38 18.03
C ALA A 84 -5.29 1.84 18.41
N ALA A 85 -4.13 2.11 19.02
CA ALA A 85 -3.72 3.48 19.34
C ALA A 85 -3.60 4.37 18.08
N ASN A 86 -3.36 3.76 16.92
CA ASN A 86 -3.32 4.41 15.61
C ASN A 86 -4.61 4.19 14.78
N ARG A 87 -5.70 3.75 15.43
CA ARG A 87 -7.04 3.55 14.81
C ARG A 87 -7.07 2.59 13.62
N VAL A 88 -6.11 1.68 13.54
CA VAL A 88 -6.07 0.62 12.51
C VAL A 88 -7.07 -0.49 12.82
N VAL A 89 -7.28 -0.77 14.10
CA VAL A 89 -8.31 -1.68 14.64
C VAL A 89 -9.05 -0.98 15.78
N SER A 90 -10.26 -1.43 16.11
CA SER A 90 -10.94 -0.98 17.33
C SER A 90 -10.42 -1.77 18.54
N CYS A 91 -10.49 -1.17 19.73
CA CYS A 91 -10.12 -1.82 20.98
C CYS A 91 -11.14 -1.47 22.06
N SER A 92 -11.70 -2.47 22.71
CA SER A 92 -12.54 -2.32 23.90
C SER A 92 -11.89 -3.02 25.10
N THR A 93 -12.06 -2.45 26.28
CA THR A 93 -11.63 -3.07 27.54
C THR A 93 -12.87 -3.62 28.22
N VAL A 94 -12.91 -4.94 28.45
CA VAL A 94 -14.11 -5.60 28.99
C VAL A 94 -14.05 -5.66 30.52
N HIS A 95 -12.95 -6.15 31.08
CA HIS A 95 -12.72 -6.24 32.52
C HIS A 95 -11.22 -6.12 32.85
N THR A 96 -10.88 -5.83 34.10
CA THR A 96 -9.54 -6.14 34.64
C THR A 96 -9.49 -7.63 34.96
N GLY A 97 -8.52 -8.35 34.40
CA GLY A 97 -8.26 -9.74 34.73
C GLY A 97 -7.93 -9.93 36.21
N THR A 98 -7.91 -11.18 36.67
CA THR A 98 -7.54 -11.53 38.05
C THR A 98 -6.10 -11.14 38.41
N ASP A 99 -5.27 -10.87 37.41
CA ASP A 99 -3.90 -10.34 37.48
C ASP A 99 -3.82 -8.80 37.46
N GLY A 100 -4.95 -8.11 37.40
CA GLY A 100 -5.04 -6.65 37.30
C GLY A 100 -4.78 -6.09 35.89
N HIS A 101 -4.51 -6.94 34.90
CA HIS A 101 -4.30 -6.48 33.53
C HIS A 101 -5.62 -6.31 32.77
N PRO A 102 -5.81 -5.22 32.01
CA PRO A 102 -7.04 -5.04 31.25
C PRO A 102 -7.16 -6.12 30.17
N LEU A 103 -8.30 -6.81 30.14
CA LEU A 103 -8.68 -7.73 29.08
C LEU A 103 -9.21 -6.94 27.90
N ARG A 104 -8.42 -6.91 26.82
CA ARG A 104 -8.73 -6.21 25.58
C ARG A 104 -9.39 -7.13 24.58
N ARG A 105 -10.33 -6.59 23.82
CA ARG A 105 -10.88 -7.21 22.62
C ARG A 105 -10.69 -6.26 21.44
N TYR A 106 -10.41 -6.83 20.27
CA TYR A 106 -10.09 -6.09 19.06
C TYR A 106 -11.12 -6.40 17.98
N GLY A 107 -11.62 -5.36 17.33
CA GLY A 107 -12.55 -5.46 16.20
C GLY A 107 -12.03 -4.70 14.98
N ALA A 108 -12.71 -4.87 13.86
CA ALA A 108 -12.34 -4.15 12.64
C ALA A 108 -12.62 -2.65 12.82
N ALA A 109 -11.68 -1.80 12.40
CA ALA A 109 -11.93 -0.38 12.18
C ALA A 109 -12.16 -0.12 10.68
N PRO A 110 -12.76 1.02 10.27
CA PRO A 110 -13.06 1.28 8.86
C PRO A 110 -11.88 1.13 7.89
N ILE A 111 -10.65 1.44 8.32
CA ILE A 111 -9.44 1.28 7.51
C ILE A 111 -9.11 -0.18 7.18
N CYS A 112 -9.57 -1.15 7.99
CA CYS A 112 -9.39 -2.57 7.70
C CYS A 112 -9.98 -2.94 6.32
N LYS A 113 -11.05 -2.27 5.86
CA LYS A 113 -11.61 -2.45 4.51
C LYS A 113 -10.58 -2.30 3.39
N TYR A 114 -9.56 -1.45 3.58
CA TYR A 114 -8.49 -1.22 2.61
C TYR A 114 -7.23 -2.03 2.91
N LEU A 115 -7.12 -2.62 4.09
CA LEU A 115 -5.97 -3.40 4.56
C LEU A 115 -6.24 -4.92 4.62
N THR A 116 -7.43 -5.35 4.18
CA THR A 116 -7.76 -6.75 3.90
C THR A 116 -8.28 -6.86 2.47
N LYS A 117 -8.20 -8.06 1.89
CA LYS A 117 -8.59 -8.29 0.49
C LYS A 117 -10.07 -7.98 0.26
N ASN A 118 -10.38 -7.25 -0.82
CA ASN A 118 -11.74 -7.02 -1.29
C ASN A 118 -12.25 -8.21 -2.15
N GLU A 119 -13.41 -8.05 -2.78
CA GLU A 119 -14.04 -9.05 -3.68
C GLU A 119 -13.12 -9.44 -4.86
N ASP A 120 -12.30 -8.51 -5.34
CA ASP A 120 -11.30 -8.75 -6.40
C ASP A 120 -10.01 -9.40 -5.87
N GLY A 121 -9.95 -9.70 -4.57
CA GLY A 121 -8.80 -10.33 -3.93
C GLY A 121 -7.60 -9.41 -3.69
N VAL A 122 -7.79 -8.08 -3.74
CA VAL A 122 -6.72 -7.07 -3.65
C VAL A 122 -6.91 -6.10 -2.47
N SER A 123 -5.83 -5.47 -2.01
CA SER A 123 -5.85 -4.48 -0.92
C SER A 123 -4.63 -3.56 -0.93
N LEU A 124 -4.63 -2.49 -0.14
CA LEU A 124 -3.43 -1.68 0.12
C LEU A 124 -2.42 -2.38 1.03
N ALA A 125 -2.78 -3.50 1.67
CA ALA A 125 -1.84 -4.26 2.51
C ALA A 125 -0.62 -4.73 1.73
N ASP A 126 -0.82 -5.18 0.48
CA ASP A 126 0.29 -5.57 -0.39
C ASP A 126 1.26 -4.41 -0.66
N MET A 127 0.75 -3.17 -0.72
CA MET A 127 1.60 -1.99 -0.89
C MET A 127 2.40 -1.66 0.38
N ALA A 128 1.85 -1.91 1.57
CA ALA A 128 2.63 -1.84 2.80
C ALA A 128 3.75 -2.89 2.81
N LEU A 129 3.49 -4.11 2.33
CA LEU A 129 4.54 -5.13 2.21
C LEU A 129 5.66 -4.71 1.26
N VAL A 130 5.37 -3.99 0.16
CA VAL A 130 6.39 -3.42 -0.74
C VAL A 130 7.25 -2.40 0.00
N HIS A 131 6.64 -1.38 0.61
CA HIS A 131 7.39 -0.29 1.25
C HIS A 131 8.23 -0.73 2.46
N GLN A 132 7.79 -1.77 3.17
CA GLN A 132 8.52 -2.35 4.30
C GLN A 132 9.29 -3.64 3.95
N ASP A 133 9.44 -3.96 2.66
CA ASP A 133 10.38 -4.98 2.21
C ASP A 133 11.81 -4.49 2.47
N LYS A 134 12.70 -5.40 2.85
CA LYS A 134 14.10 -5.08 3.14
C LYS A 134 14.75 -4.29 2.00
N VAL A 135 14.44 -4.65 0.75
CA VAL A 135 15.04 -4.02 -0.43
C VAL A 135 14.70 -2.54 -0.51
N PHE A 136 13.44 -2.17 -0.27
CA PHE A 136 13.02 -0.77 -0.26
C PHE A 136 13.47 -0.03 1.00
N VAL A 137 13.56 -0.73 2.14
CA VAL A 137 14.09 -0.16 3.38
C VAL A 137 15.57 0.20 3.23
N ASP A 138 16.36 -0.66 2.59
CA ASP A 138 17.80 -0.44 2.44
C ASP A 138 18.14 0.83 1.64
N ALA A 139 17.26 1.24 0.71
CA ALA A 139 17.42 2.50 -0.04
C ALA A 139 17.49 3.73 0.88
N TRP A 140 16.81 3.73 2.02
CA TRP A 140 16.79 4.87 2.94
C TRP A 140 18.15 5.14 3.60
N TYR A 141 19.02 4.12 3.69
CA TYR A 141 20.39 4.31 4.21
C TYR A 141 21.27 5.17 3.27
N TYR A 142 20.92 5.25 1.98
CA TYR A 142 21.64 6.01 0.96
C TYR A 142 20.96 7.34 0.60
N LEU A 143 19.88 7.71 1.30
CA LEU A 143 19.18 8.98 1.03
C LEU A 143 20.10 10.18 1.28
N LYS A 144 20.91 10.14 2.34
CA LYS A 144 21.91 11.17 2.62
C LYS A 144 22.90 11.31 1.46
N ASP A 145 23.41 10.19 0.97
CA ASP A 145 24.42 10.18 -0.09
C ASP A 145 23.80 10.63 -1.43
N SER A 146 22.50 10.38 -1.65
CA SER A 146 21.78 10.94 -2.80
C SER A 146 21.81 12.46 -2.83
N VAL A 147 21.73 13.11 -1.66
CA VAL A 147 21.82 14.57 -1.55
C VAL A 147 23.26 15.06 -1.74
N LEU A 148 24.23 14.37 -1.13
CA LEU A 148 25.63 14.82 -1.12
C LEU A 148 26.38 14.49 -2.41
N GLU A 149 26.05 13.36 -3.04
CA GLU A 149 26.80 12.76 -4.14
C GLU A 149 25.96 12.61 -5.40
N GLY A 150 24.65 12.89 -5.35
CA GLY A 150 23.76 12.80 -6.51
C GLY A 150 23.43 11.36 -6.94
N VAL A 151 23.68 10.38 -6.08
CA VAL A 151 23.43 8.96 -6.39
C VAL A 151 21.95 8.60 -6.29
N VAL A 152 21.55 7.53 -6.97
CA VAL A 152 20.21 6.94 -6.81
C VAL A 152 20.27 5.94 -5.65
N PRO A 153 19.53 6.13 -4.54
CA PRO A 153 19.73 5.37 -3.31
C PRO A 153 19.65 3.85 -3.48
N LEU A 154 18.65 3.36 -4.23
CA LEU A 154 18.48 1.93 -4.45
C LEU A 154 19.60 1.35 -5.34
N ASN A 155 20.08 2.11 -6.33
CA ASN A 155 21.20 1.69 -7.17
C ASN A 155 22.47 1.57 -6.34
N SER A 156 22.69 2.48 -5.38
CA SER A 156 23.84 2.39 -4.46
C SER A 156 23.72 1.20 -3.51
N ALA A 157 22.50 0.88 -3.05
CA ALA A 157 22.28 -0.26 -2.15
C ALA A 157 22.50 -1.63 -2.82
N TYR A 158 22.16 -1.77 -4.10
CA TYR A 158 22.10 -3.07 -4.78
C TYR A 158 22.95 -3.16 -6.07
N GLY A 159 23.66 -2.08 -6.44
CA GLY A 159 24.58 -2.04 -7.58
C GLY A 159 23.92 -1.99 -8.96
N MET A 160 22.59 -1.86 -9.04
CA MET A 160 21.84 -1.84 -10.31
C MET A 160 20.50 -1.09 -10.18
N PRO A 161 19.90 -0.65 -11.29
CA PRO A 161 18.58 -0.03 -11.31
C PRO A 161 17.48 -0.88 -10.65
N MET A 162 16.48 -0.22 -10.04
CA MET A 162 15.37 -0.86 -9.34
C MET A 162 14.71 -2.01 -10.11
N PHE A 163 14.29 -1.74 -11.35
CA PHE A 163 13.53 -2.71 -12.14
C PHE A 163 14.40 -3.89 -12.58
N ASP A 164 15.70 -3.65 -12.83
CA ASP A 164 16.66 -4.71 -13.12
C ASP A 164 16.80 -5.62 -11.89
N TYR A 165 16.98 -5.04 -10.70
CA TYR A 165 17.06 -5.81 -9.46
C TYR A 165 15.78 -6.61 -9.20
N ILE A 166 14.60 -5.99 -9.33
CA ILE A 166 13.31 -6.66 -9.21
C ILE A 166 13.19 -7.84 -10.21
N GLY A 167 13.75 -7.72 -11.41
CA GLY A 167 13.82 -8.81 -12.39
C GLY A 167 14.66 -10.00 -11.94
N THR A 168 15.66 -9.79 -11.07
CA THR A 168 16.53 -10.85 -10.54
C THR A 168 15.99 -11.56 -9.28
N ASP A 169 15.07 -10.95 -8.54
CA ASP A 169 14.45 -11.51 -7.32
C ASP A 169 12.96 -11.85 -7.58
N PRO A 170 12.62 -13.13 -7.88
CA PRO A 170 11.24 -13.54 -8.12
C PRO A 170 10.29 -13.30 -6.93
N ARG A 171 10.81 -13.34 -5.69
CA ARG A 171 10.01 -13.08 -4.48
C ARG A 171 9.65 -11.60 -4.41
N LEU A 172 10.62 -10.70 -4.62
CA LEU A 172 10.36 -9.27 -4.66
C LEU A 172 9.47 -8.89 -5.84
N ASN A 173 9.70 -9.47 -7.03
CA ASN A 173 8.86 -9.26 -8.20
C ASN A 173 7.39 -9.56 -7.90
N LYS A 174 7.11 -10.69 -7.24
CA LYS A 174 5.76 -11.06 -6.82
C LYS A 174 5.15 -10.04 -5.86
N VAL A 175 5.89 -9.62 -4.84
CA VAL A 175 5.42 -8.64 -3.84
C VAL A 175 5.17 -7.27 -4.48
N PHE A 176 6.11 -6.80 -5.31
CA PHE A 176 6.00 -5.53 -6.05
C PHE A 176 4.77 -5.52 -6.95
N ASN A 177 4.58 -6.57 -7.75
CA ASN A 177 3.43 -6.67 -8.64
C ASN A 177 2.10 -6.77 -7.87
N ALA A 178 2.07 -7.46 -6.74
CA ALA A 178 0.89 -7.48 -5.87
C ALA A 178 0.58 -6.09 -5.30
N GLY A 179 1.58 -5.38 -4.78
CA GLY A 179 1.40 -4.02 -4.25
C GLY A 179 0.93 -3.03 -5.30
N MET A 180 1.51 -3.07 -6.51
CA MET A 180 1.08 -2.22 -7.62
C MET A 180 -0.36 -2.50 -8.05
N ARG A 181 -0.77 -3.78 -8.09
CA ARG A 181 -2.17 -4.16 -8.36
C ARG A 181 -3.11 -3.66 -7.27
N GLY A 182 -2.79 -3.90 -6.01
CA GLY A 182 -3.59 -3.46 -4.86
C GLY A 182 -3.82 -1.95 -4.83
N HIS A 183 -2.74 -1.17 -4.99
CA HIS A 183 -2.80 0.28 -5.10
C HIS A 183 -3.65 0.73 -6.29
N SER A 184 -3.43 0.10 -7.45
CA SER A 184 -4.14 0.38 -8.69
C SER A 184 -5.65 0.20 -8.56
N SER A 185 -6.09 -0.94 -8.03
CA SER A 185 -7.50 -1.26 -7.93
C SER A 185 -8.23 -0.34 -6.96
N VAL A 186 -7.62 0.04 -5.84
CA VAL A 186 -8.26 0.97 -4.89
C VAL A 186 -8.46 2.36 -5.51
N ILE A 187 -7.47 2.88 -6.23
CA ILE A 187 -7.59 4.17 -6.92
C ILE A 187 -8.68 4.11 -8.00
N ILE A 188 -8.66 3.08 -8.84
CA ILE A 188 -9.62 2.96 -9.95
C ILE A 188 -11.04 2.72 -9.45
N ASN A 189 -11.23 1.90 -8.42
CA ASN A 189 -12.54 1.71 -7.80
C ASN A 189 -13.10 3.02 -7.21
N ASN A 190 -12.25 3.86 -6.61
CA ASN A 190 -12.69 5.18 -6.13
C ASN A 190 -12.97 6.16 -7.28
N LEU A 191 -12.12 6.16 -8.33
CA LEU A 191 -12.32 6.96 -9.53
C LEU A 191 -13.70 6.66 -10.15
N LEU A 192 -14.00 5.38 -10.40
CA LEU A 192 -15.25 4.92 -11.02
C LEU A 192 -16.51 5.21 -10.18
N ARG A 193 -16.37 5.59 -8.90
CA ARG A 193 -17.51 5.98 -8.05
C ARG A 193 -17.89 7.46 -8.20
N VAL A 194 -16.95 8.31 -8.59
CA VAL A 194 -17.14 9.78 -8.58
C VAL A 194 -16.92 10.42 -9.94
N TYR A 195 -16.23 9.73 -10.85
CA TYR A 195 -15.89 10.23 -12.17
C TYR A 195 -16.86 9.70 -13.22
N GLY A 196 -17.69 10.59 -13.77
CA GLY A 196 -18.63 10.30 -14.86
C GLY A 196 -18.06 10.58 -16.26
N GLY A 197 -16.79 10.96 -16.40
CA GLY A 197 -16.22 11.32 -17.71
C GLY A 197 -16.04 10.15 -18.68
N PHE A 198 -16.41 8.93 -18.28
CA PHE A 198 -16.47 7.75 -19.14
C PHE A 198 -17.86 7.50 -19.75
N ASP A 199 -18.89 8.24 -19.35
CA ASP A 199 -20.29 7.93 -19.71
C ASP A 199 -20.57 8.10 -21.22
N ASP A 200 -19.87 9.02 -21.88
CA ASP A 200 -20.02 9.31 -23.32
C ASP A 200 -18.85 8.77 -24.17
N VAL A 201 -18.02 7.88 -23.61
CA VAL A 201 -16.86 7.30 -24.31
C VAL A 201 -17.26 5.97 -24.94
N GLU A 202 -17.08 5.76 -26.25
CA GLU A 202 -17.33 4.44 -26.86
C GLU A 202 -16.05 3.62 -26.98
N MET A 203 -14.91 4.27 -27.25
CA MET A 203 -13.61 3.65 -27.39
C MET A 203 -12.58 4.30 -26.48
N LEU A 204 -12.11 3.55 -25.49
CA LEU A 204 -11.12 4.01 -24.52
C LEU A 204 -9.76 3.35 -24.74
N VAL A 205 -8.70 4.14 -24.87
CA VAL A 205 -7.32 3.67 -25.02
C VAL A 205 -6.58 3.85 -23.70
N ASP A 206 -6.19 2.75 -23.04
CA ASP A 206 -5.33 2.77 -21.85
C ASP A 206 -3.87 2.67 -22.27
N VAL A 207 -3.13 3.78 -22.16
CA VAL A 207 -1.72 3.87 -22.58
C VAL A 207 -0.81 3.57 -21.40
N GLY A 208 0.06 2.58 -21.58
CA GLY A 208 0.86 2.02 -20.48
C GLY A 208 0.00 1.17 -19.53
N GLY A 209 -1.05 0.53 -20.06
CA GLY A 209 -2.06 -0.22 -19.30
C GLY A 209 -1.60 -1.60 -18.82
N ASN A 210 -0.36 -2.00 -19.13
CA ASN A 210 0.28 -3.25 -18.69
C ASN A 210 -0.54 -4.51 -19.05
N ASP A 211 -0.92 -5.33 -18.07
CA ASP A 211 -1.75 -6.51 -18.25
C ASP A 211 -3.23 -6.19 -18.57
N GLY A 212 -3.60 -4.90 -18.59
CA GLY A 212 -4.94 -4.42 -18.92
C GLY A 212 -5.92 -4.47 -17.75
N ALA A 213 -5.48 -4.78 -16.53
CA ALA A 213 -6.36 -4.91 -15.37
C ALA A 213 -7.14 -3.61 -15.07
N THR A 214 -6.51 -2.44 -15.25
CA THR A 214 -7.20 -1.15 -15.04
C THR A 214 -8.33 -0.96 -16.04
N LEU A 215 -8.04 -1.16 -17.33
CA LEU A 215 -9.03 -1.07 -18.39
C LEU A 215 -10.16 -2.12 -18.23
N GLN A 216 -9.85 -3.31 -17.74
CA GLN A 216 -10.87 -4.32 -17.41
C GLN A 216 -11.84 -3.83 -16.34
N MET A 217 -11.35 -3.18 -15.28
CA MET A 217 -12.20 -2.61 -14.24
C MET A 217 -13.14 -1.54 -14.79
N ILE A 218 -12.62 -0.65 -15.65
CA ILE A 218 -13.42 0.40 -16.29
C ILE A 218 -14.50 -0.21 -17.20
N THR A 219 -14.12 -1.11 -18.11
CA THR A 219 -15.05 -1.71 -19.09
C THR A 219 -16.07 -2.66 -18.44
N SER A 220 -15.75 -3.24 -17.29
CA SER A 220 -16.69 -4.06 -16.51
C SER A 220 -17.77 -3.21 -15.82
N ARG A 221 -17.47 -1.94 -15.50
CA ARG A 221 -18.45 -0.99 -14.96
C ARG A 221 -19.23 -0.26 -16.05
N HIS A 222 -18.57 0.05 -17.16
CA HIS A 222 -19.12 0.73 -18.32
C HIS A 222 -19.13 -0.22 -19.52
N THR A 223 -20.11 -1.13 -19.55
CA THR A 223 -20.17 -2.23 -20.52
C THR A 223 -20.35 -1.81 -21.98
N HIS A 224 -20.63 -0.52 -22.23
CA HIS A 224 -20.70 0.06 -23.57
C HIS A 224 -19.31 0.39 -24.15
N ILE A 225 -18.29 0.55 -23.30
CA ILE A 225 -16.93 0.93 -23.71
C ILE A 225 -16.21 -0.27 -24.34
N LYS A 226 -15.62 -0.04 -25.52
CA LYS A 226 -14.62 -0.92 -26.13
C LYS A 226 -13.23 -0.46 -25.72
N GLY A 227 -12.49 -1.32 -25.03
CA GLY A 227 -11.15 -0.99 -24.55
C GLY A 227 -10.05 -1.32 -25.55
N ILE A 228 -9.05 -0.46 -25.67
CA ILE A 228 -7.74 -0.76 -26.25
C ILE A 228 -6.68 -0.65 -25.15
N ASN A 229 -6.11 -1.78 -24.74
CA ASN A 229 -4.95 -1.77 -23.85
C ASN A 229 -3.68 -1.63 -24.70
N TYR A 230 -2.90 -0.58 -24.47
CA TYR A 230 -1.73 -0.25 -25.27
C TYR A 230 -0.44 -0.19 -24.43
N ASP A 231 0.53 -1.05 -24.75
CA ASP A 231 1.82 -1.10 -24.06
C ASP A 231 2.94 -1.63 -24.99
N LEU A 232 4.16 -1.75 -24.49
CA LEU A 232 5.30 -2.27 -25.25
C LEU A 232 5.07 -3.73 -25.69
N PRO A 233 5.66 -4.18 -26.82
CA PRO A 233 5.46 -5.54 -27.35
C PRO A 233 5.71 -6.66 -26.34
N HIS A 234 6.77 -6.56 -25.54
CA HIS A 234 7.11 -7.59 -24.55
C HIS A 234 6.09 -7.64 -23.40
N VAL A 235 5.48 -6.52 -23.02
CA VAL A 235 4.43 -6.46 -21.98
C VAL A 235 3.15 -7.12 -22.50
N ILE A 236 2.69 -6.69 -23.68
CA ILE A 236 1.47 -7.20 -24.31
C ILE A 236 1.57 -8.71 -24.62
N SER A 237 2.76 -9.22 -24.95
CA SER A 237 2.96 -10.64 -25.22
C SER A 237 2.60 -11.56 -24.02
N GLY A 238 2.68 -11.03 -22.79
CA GLY A 238 2.32 -11.75 -21.56
C GLY A 238 0.89 -11.48 -21.08
N ALA A 239 0.16 -10.57 -21.74
CA ALA A 239 -1.18 -10.18 -21.32
C ALA A 239 -2.21 -11.27 -21.66
N ARG A 240 -3.09 -11.57 -20.71
CA ARG A 240 -4.18 -12.54 -20.93
C ARG A 240 -5.30 -11.90 -21.75
N PRO A 241 -6.04 -12.65 -22.57
CA PRO A 241 -7.25 -12.12 -23.20
C PRO A 241 -8.25 -11.63 -22.16
N LEU A 242 -8.85 -10.46 -22.43
CA LEU A 242 -9.82 -9.81 -21.56
C LEU A 242 -11.08 -9.48 -22.38
N THR A 243 -12.26 -9.80 -21.85
CA THR A 243 -13.53 -9.52 -22.53
C THR A 243 -13.71 -8.02 -22.72
N GLY A 244 -14.05 -7.58 -23.94
CA GLY A 244 -14.26 -6.16 -24.26
C GLY A 244 -12.98 -5.33 -24.41
N VAL A 245 -11.80 -5.96 -24.30
CA VAL A 245 -10.51 -5.28 -24.41
C VAL A 245 -9.67 -5.90 -25.52
N LYS A 246 -9.14 -5.05 -26.40
CA LYS A 246 -8.16 -5.41 -27.42
C LYS A 246 -6.77 -5.00 -26.96
N HIS A 247 -5.86 -5.96 -26.87
CA HIS A 247 -4.45 -5.69 -26.63
C HIS A 247 -3.77 -5.25 -27.92
N VAL A 248 -3.09 -4.11 -27.89
CA VAL A 248 -2.33 -3.55 -29.01
C VAL A 248 -0.95 -3.19 -28.49
N HIS A 249 0.10 -3.53 -29.24
CA HIS A 249 1.45 -3.17 -28.84
C HIS A 249 2.01 -2.02 -29.67
N GLY A 250 2.94 -1.27 -29.07
CA GLY A 250 3.75 -0.30 -29.79
C GLY A 250 4.53 0.62 -28.84
N ASN A 251 4.95 1.76 -29.33
CA ASN A 251 5.69 2.77 -28.58
C ASN A 251 4.87 4.06 -28.50
N MET A 252 4.41 4.45 -27.30
CA MET A 252 3.59 5.65 -27.09
C MET A 252 4.30 6.96 -27.46
N PHE A 253 5.63 6.96 -27.55
CA PHE A 253 6.41 8.12 -28.00
C PHE A 253 6.44 8.27 -29.52
N GLU A 254 6.02 7.25 -30.27
CA GLU A 254 5.91 7.28 -31.72
C GLU A 254 4.46 7.47 -32.14
N THR A 255 3.58 6.58 -31.69
CA THR A 255 2.15 6.61 -32.01
C THR A 255 1.31 6.06 -30.85
N VAL A 256 0.06 6.49 -30.77
CA VAL A 256 -0.94 5.93 -29.87
C VAL A 256 -2.17 5.55 -30.71
N PRO A 257 -2.82 4.40 -30.45
CA PRO A 257 -4.06 4.04 -31.14
C PRO A 257 -5.12 5.13 -31.01
N SER A 258 -5.91 5.34 -32.06
CA SER A 258 -7.06 6.25 -32.00
C SER A 258 -8.20 5.67 -31.17
N GLY A 259 -8.87 6.52 -30.41
CA GLY A 259 -10.09 6.27 -29.67
C GLY A 259 -10.72 7.60 -29.25
N ASP A 260 -11.92 7.56 -28.66
CA ASP A 260 -12.64 8.76 -28.25
C ASP A 260 -11.97 9.42 -27.04
N ALA A 261 -11.34 8.61 -26.18
CA ALA A 261 -10.57 9.08 -25.04
C ALA A 261 -9.30 8.25 -24.82
N VAL A 262 -8.28 8.92 -24.28
CA VAL A 262 -7.02 8.29 -23.84
C VAL A 262 -6.95 8.37 -22.33
N PHE A 263 -6.79 7.21 -21.69
CA PHE A 263 -6.54 7.08 -20.27
C PHE A 263 -5.04 6.89 -20.04
N LEU A 264 -4.47 7.75 -19.20
CA LEU A 264 -3.06 7.72 -18.79
C LEU A 264 -3.00 7.69 -17.27
N LYS A 265 -2.62 6.55 -16.72
CA LYS A 265 -2.47 6.40 -15.28
C LYS A 265 -1.13 6.97 -14.83
N VAL A 266 -1.16 8.16 -14.21
CA VAL A 266 0.03 8.71 -13.53
C VAL A 266 0.37 7.80 -12.34
N ARG A 267 1.42 7.00 -12.48
CA ARG A 267 1.96 6.19 -11.37
C ARG A 267 2.74 7.11 -10.43
N THR A 268 2.10 7.54 -9.34
CA THR A 268 2.66 8.47 -8.33
C THR A 268 3.80 7.90 -7.47
N SER A 269 4.44 6.79 -7.84
CA SER A 269 5.66 6.32 -7.18
C SER A 269 6.97 6.83 -7.81
N HIS A 270 6.89 7.66 -8.86
CA HIS A 270 8.06 8.36 -9.42
C HIS A 270 7.77 9.86 -9.59
N PRO A 271 8.31 10.74 -8.73
CA PRO A 271 8.58 12.11 -9.10
C PRO A 271 9.91 12.13 -9.87
N PHE A 272 9.97 11.51 -11.05
CA PHE A 272 10.79 12.14 -12.07
C PHE A 272 9.93 13.27 -12.60
N TRP A 273 10.25 14.46 -12.11
CA TRP A 273 9.99 15.74 -12.75
C TRP A 273 9.43 15.57 -14.16
N LEU A 274 8.16 15.91 -14.33
CA LEU A 274 7.60 16.32 -15.61
C LEU A 274 8.44 17.51 -16.11
N ASN A 275 9.62 17.24 -16.68
CA ASN A 275 10.19 18.07 -17.71
C ASN A 275 9.48 17.69 -19.00
N ILE A 276 8.25 18.20 -19.13
CA ILE A 276 7.71 18.47 -20.45
C ILE A 276 8.59 19.59 -21.01
N ARG A 277 9.46 19.25 -21.96
CA ARG A 277 9.89 20.20 -22.98
C ARG A 277 8.88 20.16 -24.11
#